data_AF-A0A967L089-F1
#
_entry.id   AF-A0A967L089-F1
#
_cell.length_a   1.000
_cell.length_b   1.000
_cell.length_c   1.000
_cell.angle_alpha   90.00
_cell.angle_beta   90.00
_cell.angle_gamma   90.00
#
_symmetry.space_group_name_H-M   'P 1'
#
loop_
_entity.id
_entity.type
_entity.pdbx_description
1 polymer ?
#
loop_
_entity_poly.entity_id
_entity_poly.type
_entity_poly.pdbx_seq_one_letter_code
_entity_poly.pdbx_strand_id
1 'polypeptide(L)'
;ARNKEFLRDRATLAWNFAFPFLVIFAIAVVFSGEGRELYKVGVIGLEDNPAARELAFLETRHVDFVPMPNAAAAADKVRHHQLDMALAPGDPPRYWINGSNPKGYVLERMLWGSAAGPRFEKEVLEGRRIRYVDWLLPGVL
;
A
#
# COMPACT_ATOMS: atom_id res chain seq x y z
N ALA A 1 -34.75 -21.17 41.67
CA ALA A 1 -34.91 -22.10 40.52
C ALA A 1 -34.13 -21.64 39.27
N ARG A 2 -34.13 -20.35 38.92
CA ARG A 2 -33.63 -19.81 37.64
C ARG A 2 -32.10 -19.89 37.39
N ASN A 3 -31.26 -19.78 38.43
CA ASN A 3 -29.79 -19.87 38.25
C ASN A 3 -29.27 -21.30 38.01
N LYS A 4 -30.05 -22.34 38.31
CA LYS A 4 -29.64 -23.75 38.09
C LYS A 4 -29.82 -24.21 36.64
N GLU A 5 -30.70 -23.57 35.87
CA GLU A 5 -30.89 -23.87 34.44
C GLU A 5 -29.71 -23.37 33.60
N PHE A 6 -29.11 -22.22 33.96
CA PHE A 6 -27.92 -21.68 33.30
C PHE A 6 -26.69 -22.59 33.43
N LEU A 7 -26.58 -23.32 34.55
CA LEU A 7 -25.53 -24.32 34.77
C LEU A 7 -25.84 -25.67 34.12
N ARG A 8 -27.11 -25.92 33.76
CA ARG A 8 -27.54 -27.14 33.08
C ARG A 8 -27.29 -27.05 31.57
N ASP A 9 -27.37 -25.83 31.02
CA ASP A 9 -27.00 -25.56 29.64
C ASP A 9 -25.48 -25.35 29.51
N ARG A 10 -24.76 -26.46 29.71
CA ARG A 10 -23.29 -26.51 29.65
C ARG A 10 -22.75 -26.05 28.29
N ALA A 11 -23.52 -26.20 27.22
CA ALA A 11 -23.16 -25.77 25.88
C ALA A 11 -23.12 -24.24 25.79
N THR A 12 -24.15 -23.54 26.26
CA THR A 12 -24.19 -22.07 26.30
C THR A 12 -23.11 -21.49 27.23
N LEU A 13 -22.86 -22.14 28.38
CA LEU A 13 -21.79 -21.72 29.29
C LEU A 13 -20.39 -21.89 28.69
N ALA A 14 -20.12 -23.05 28.06
CA ALA A 14 -18.86 -23.31 27.36
C ALA A 14 -18.66 -22.38 26.17
N TRP A 15 -19.73 -22.08 25.42
CA TRP A 15 -19.68 -21.18 24.28
C TRP A 15 -19.37 -19.74 24.71
N ASN A 16 -20.01 -19.22 25.75
CA ASN A 16 -19.70 -17.88 26.27
C ASN A 16 -18.27 -17.76 26.81
N PHE A 17 -17.68 -18.85 27.32
CA PHE A 17 -16.30 -18.86 27.76
C PHE A 17 -15.32 -18.98 26.59
N ALA A 18 -15.59 -19.85 25.62
CA ALA A 18 -14.70 -20.10 24.48
C ALA A 18 -14.73 -18.95 23.46
N PHE A 19 -15.89 -18.34 23.22
CA PHE A 19 -16.09 -17.34 22.18
C PHE A 19 -15.13 -16.14 22.27
N PRO A 20 -14.90 -15.50 23.44
CA PRO A 20 -13.91 -14.43 23.56
C PRO A 20 -12.50 -14.84 23.10
N PHE A 21 -12.06 -16.06 23.45
CA PHE A 21 -10.74 -16.55 23.04
C PHE A 21 -10.69 -16.88 21.56
N LEU A 22 -11.76 -17.44 20.98
CA LEU A 22 -11.87 -17.67 19.54
C LEU A 22 -11.82 -16.36 18.75
N VAL A 23 -12.47 -15.30 19.24
CA VAL A 23 -12.40 -13.96 18.64
C VAL A 23 -10.99 -13.40 18.71
N ILE A 24 -10.32 -13.48 19.87
CA ILE A 24 -8.92 -13.03 20.02
C ILE A 24 -8.01 -13.82 19.08
N PHE A 25 -8.19 -15.13 18.97
CA PHE A 25 -7.41 -15.99 18.08
C PHE A 25 -7.64 -15.62 16.61
N ALA A 26 -8.89 -15.45 16.19
CA ALA A 26 -9.22 -15.05 14.83
C ALA A 26 -8.62 -13.68 14.47
N ILE A 27 -8.75 -12.70 15.36
CA ILE A 27 -8.12 -11.37 15.19
C ILE A 27 -6.60 -11.54 15.12
N ALA A 28 -5.99 -12.30 16.04
CA ALA A 28 -4.55 -12.53 16.02
C ALA A 28 -4.08 -13.14 14.70
N VAL A 29 -4.79 -14.13 14.15
CA VAL A 29 -4.45 -14.73 12.84
C VAL A 29 -4.64 -13.75 11.68
N VAL A 30 -5.70 -12.94 11.69
CA VAL A 30 -5.96 -11.93 10.64
C VAL A 30 -4.92 -10.81 10.67
N PHE A 31 -4.43 -10.44 11.85
CA PHE A 31 -3.51 -9.33 12.05
C PHE A 31 -2.07 -9.76 12.37
N SER A 32 -1.73 -11.05 12.34
CA SER A 32 -0.37 -11.55 12.60
C SER A 32 0.57 -11.36 11.42
N GLY A 33 0.11 -10.78 10.32
CA GLY A 33 0.97 -10.42 9.19
C GLY A 33 2.11 -9.49 9.60
N GLU A 34 3.26 -9.63 8.93
CA GLU A 34 4.41 -8.75 9.11
C GLU A 34 3.99 -7.28 8.91
N GLY A 35 4.59 -6.39 9.73
CA GLY A 35 4.10 -5.03 9.94
C GLY A 35 3.77 -4.28 8.66
N ARG A 36 2.68 -3.49 8.70
CA ARG A 36 2.14 -2.75 7.54
C ARG A 36 3.26 -2.07 6.75
N GLU A 37 3.46 -2.53 5.52
CA GLU A 37 4.30 -1.83 4.55
C GLU A 37 3.81 -0.39 4.44
N LEU A 38 4.71 0.56 4.70
CA LEU A 38 4.34 1.97 4.81
C LEU A 38 4.17 2.60 3.44
N TYR A 39 4.86 2.05 2.44
CA TYR A 39 4.98 2.58 1.10
C TYR A 39 4.78 1.49 0.05
N LYS A 40 4.17 1.84 -1.08
CA LYS A 40 4.04 0.95 -2.23
C LYS A 40 4.66 1.54 -3.48
N VAL A 41 5.62 0.84 -4.07
CA VAL A 41 6.35 1.27 -5.28
C VAL A 41 6.10 0.28 -6.41
N GLY A 42 5.58 0.77 -7.54
CA GLY A 42 5.48 -0.05 -8.74
C GLY A 42 6.80 -0.07 -9.50
N VAL A 43 7.33 -1.23 -9.88
CA VAL A 43 8.60 -1.34 -10.61
C VAL A 43 8.36 -2.03 -11.96
N ILE A 44 8.70 -1.33 -13.05
CA ILE A 44 8.54 -1.84 -14.41
C ILE A 44 9.72 -2.75 -14.74
N GLY A 45 9.43 -3.99 -15.12
CA GLY A 45 10.45 -5.00 -15.39
C GLY A 45 11.20 -5.45 -14.14
N LEU A 46 10.54 -5.47 -12.97
CA LEU A 46 11.16 -5.86 -11.69
C LEU A 46 11.96 -7.18 -11.77
N GLU A 47 11.40 -8.17 -12.47
CA GLU A 47 12.00 -9.51 -12.57
C GLU A 47 12.91 -9.64 -13.80
N ASP A 48 12.59 -8.96 -14.91
CA ASP A 48 13.23 -9.17 -16.21
C ASP A 48 14.32 -8.14 -16.55
N ASN A 49 14.34 -7.00 -15.87
CA ASN A 49 15.29 -5.93 -16.14
C ASN A 49 16.53 -6.06 -15.22
N PRO A 50 17.73 -6.34 -15.76
CA PRO A 50 18.96 -6.37 -14.96
C PRO A 50 19.22 -5.08 -14.19
N ALA A 51 18.89 -3.93 -14.79
CA ALA A 51 19.05 -2.63 -14.16
C ALA A 51 18.12 -2.46 -12.95
N ALA A 52 16.99 -3.19 -12.86
CA ALA A 52 16.19 -3.21 -11.65
C ALA A 52 16.93 -3.90 -10.50
N ARG A 53 17.59 -5.04 -10.76
CA ARG A 53 18.27 -5.86 -9.75
C ARG A 53 19.47 -5.16 -9.10
N GLU A 54 20.09 -4.23 -9.81
CA GLU A 54 21.24 -3.47 -9.31
C GLU A 54 20.85 -2.26 -8.45
N LEU A 55 19.55 -1.93 -8.36
CA LEU A 55 19.09 -0.79 -7.58
C LEU A 55 19.03 -1.12 -6.09
N ALA A 56 20.00 -0.58 -5.34
CA ALA A 56 20.00 -0.61 -3.87
C ALA A 56 18.69 -0.07 -3.25
N PHE A 57 17.95 0.78 -3.97
CA PHE A 57 16.63 1.23 -3.54
C PHE A 57 15.65 0.09 -3.28
N LEU A 58 15.71 -1.01 -4.05
CA LEU A 58 14.81 -2.16 -3.91
C LEU A 58 15.04 -2.98 -2.63
N GLU A 59 16.14 -2.70 -1.90
CA GLU A 59 16.42 -3.31 -0.61
C GLU A 59 15.86 -2.48 0.57
N THR A 60 15.17 -1.37 0.29
CA THR A 60 14.63 -0.48 1.32
C THR A 60 13.54 -1.18 2.12
N ARG A 61 13.74 -1.29 3.45
CA ARG A 61 12.75 -1.88 4.36
C ARG A 61 11.45 -1.05 4.39
N HIS A 62 10.33 -1.73 4.64
CA HIS A 62 8.98 -1.14 4.75
C HIS A 62 8.44 -0.54 3.44
N VAL A 63 9.01 -0.93 2.30
CA VAL A 63 8.53 -0.60 0.96
C VAL A 63 8.11 -1.89 0.27
N ASP A 64 6.86 -1.93 -0.19
CA ASP A 64 6.33 -3.00 -1.03
C ASP A 64 6.67 -2.70 -2.49
N PHE A 65 7.46 -3.57 -3.13
CA PHE A 65 7.81 -3.45 -4.55
C PHE A 65 6.91 -4.34 -5.41
N VAL A 66 6.01 -3.70 -6.15
CA VAL A 66 5.00 -4.38 -6.97
C VAL A 66 5.45 -4.40 -8.43
N PRO A 67 5.51 -5.57 -9.10
CA PRO A 67 5.82 -5.61 -10.53
C PRO A 67 4.73 -4.91 -11.36
N MET A 68 5.16 -4.08 -12.30
CA MET A 68 4.26 -3.36 -13.21
C MET A 68 4.51 -3.75 -14.67
N PRO A 69 3.45 -3.98 -15.46
CA PRO A 69 3.59 -4.46 -16.83
C PRO A 69 4.15 -3.40 -17.78
N ASN A 70 3.84 -2.12 -17.55
CA ASN A 70 4.33 -1.01 -18.36
C ASN A 70 4.17 0.34 -17.62
N ALA A 71 4.81 1.38 -18.18
CA ALA A 71 4.78 2.73 -17.64
C ALA A 71 3.37 3.35 -17.58
N ALA A 72 2.51 3.10 -18.57
CA ALA A 72 1.17 3.66 -18.59
C ALA A 72 0.30 3.13 -17.43
N ALA A 73 0.32 1.82 -17.19
CA ALA A 73 -0.37 1.18 -16.08
C ALA A 73 0.18 1.63 -14.72
N ALA A 74 1.51 1.78 -14.61
CA ALA A 74 2.14 2.24 -13.38
C ALA A 74 1.77 3.71 -13.08
N ALA A 75 1.86 4.59 -14.08
CA ALA A 75 1.49 5.99 -13.97
C ALA A 75 0.01 6.16 -13.61
N ASP A 76 -0.89 5.37 -14.19
CA ASP A 76 -2.32 5.41 -13.86
C ASP A 76 -2.57 5.04 -12.39
N LYS A 77 -1.90 3.99 -11.88
CA LYS A 77 -1.99 3.63 -10.47
C LYS A 77 -1.43 4.72 -9.52
N VAL A 78 -0.35 5.40 -9.91
CA VAL A 78 0.20 6.54 -9.15
C VAL A 78 -0.78 7.72 -9.14
N ARG A 79 -1.43 8.04 -10.27
CA ARG A 79 -2.47 9.08 -10.34
C ARG A 79 -3.63 8.80 -9.39
N HIS A 80 -4.04 7.55 -9.26
CA HIS A 80 -5.14 7.11 -8.42
C HIS A 80 -4.72 6.74 -6.97
N HIS A 81 -3.51 7.09 -6.54
CA HIS A 81 -2.98 6.80 -5.19
C HIS A 81 -2.96 5.31 -4.82
N GLN A 82 -2.97 4.41 -5.80
CA GLN A 82 -2.80 2.97 -5.57
C GLN A 82 -1.33 2.59 -5.42
N LEU A 83 -0.44 3.42 -5.95
CA LEU A 83 1.01 3.39 -5.77
C LEU A 83 1.47 4.75 -5.26
N ASP A 84 2.45 4.75 -4.35
CA ASP A 84 3.06 5.97 -3.84
C ASP A 84 4.12 6.53 -4.80
N MET A 85 4.75 5.64 -5.57
CA MET A 85 5.71 5.93 -6.63
C MET A 85 5.69 4.81 -7.68
N ALA A 86 6.10 5.12 -8.90
CA ALA A 86 6.46 4.10 -9.89
C ALA A 86 7.88 4.34 -10.42
N LEU A 87 8.58 3.26 -10.77
CA LEU A 87 9.97 3.24 -11.21
C LEU A 87 10.12 2.47 -12.53
N ALA A 88 10.85 3.06 -13.46
CA ALA A 88 11.32 2.42 -14.69
C ALA A 88 12.84 2.47 -14.72
N PRO A 89 13.54 1.39 -14.30
CA PRO A 89 15.00 1.28 -14.34
C PRO A 89 15.61 1.17 -15.74
N GLY A 90 14.88 1.52 -16.80
CA GLY A 90 15.36 1.44 -18.18
C GLY A 90 16.37 2.54 -18.52
N ASP A 91 16.61 2.74 -19.81
CA ASP A 91 17.46 3.82 -20.32
C ASP A 91 16.63 4.76 -21.24
N PRO A 92 16.33 6.01 -20.83
CA PRO A 92 16.71 6.63 -19.57
C PRO A 92 15.87 6.13 -18.38
N PRO A 93 16.44 6.09 -17.17
CA PRO A 93 15.72 5.66 -15.98
C PRO A 93 14.75 6.75 -15.54
N ARG A 94 13.51 6.37 -15.25
CA ARG A 94 12.41 7.30 -14.95
C ARG A 94 11.66 6.90 -13.69
N TYR A 95 11.02 7.86 -13.05
CA TYR A 95 10.09 7.61 -11.97
C TYR A 95 8.92 8.58 -11.98
N TRP A 96 7.79 8.12 -11.46
CA TRP A 96 6.56 8.89 -11.34
C TRP A 96 6.16 9.05 -9.89
N ILE A 97 5.78 10.27 -9.51
CA ILE A 97 5.11 10.55 -8.24
C ILE A 97 3.86 11.37 -8.49
N ASN A 98 2.88 11.23 -7.62
CA ASN A 98 1.74 12.13 -7.62
C ASN A 98 2.02 13.35 -6.74
N GLY A 99 1.90 14.56 -7.28
CA GLY A 99 2.17 15.81 -6.55
C GLY A 99 1.29 16.03 -5.32
N SER A 100 0.13 15.38 -5.24
CA SER A 100 -0.74 15.43 -4.04
C SER A 100 -0.43 14.34 -3.00
N ASN A 101 0.49 13.41 -3.26
CA ASN A 101 0.82 12.34 -2.33
C ASN A 101 2.06 12.68 -1.47
N PRO A 102 1.91 12.97 -0.16
CA PRO A 102 3.07 13.26 0.70
C PRO A 102 4.03 12.07 0.85
N LYS A 103 3.55 10.83 0.69
CA LYS A 103 4.43 9.64 0.74
C LYS A 103 5.40 9.58 -0.44
N GLY A 104 4.98 10.06 -1.62
CA GLY A 104 5.82 10.14 -2.81
C GLY A 104 7.04 11.05 -2.59
N TYR A 105 6.89 12.15 -1.83
CA TYR A 105 8.01 13.01 -1.45
C TYR A 105 9.05 12.29 -0.60
N VAL A 106 8.62 11.49 0.37
CA VAL A 106 9.53 10.73 1.24
C VAL A 106 10.27 9.67 0.45
N LEU A 107 9.55 8.92 -0.40
CA LEU A 107 10.15 7.92 -1.30
C LEU A 107 11.16 8.55 -2.26
N GLU A 108 10.90 9.76 -2.77
CA GLU A 108 11.86 10.48 -3.61
C GLU A 108 13.16 10.77 -2.86
N ARG A 109 13.09 11.18 -1.59
CA ARG A 109 14.28 11.36 -0.76
C ARG A 109 15.02 10.05 -0.50
N MET A 110 14.29 8.96 -0.26
CA MET A 110 14.88 7.63 -0.09
C MET A 110 15.56 7.14 -1.37
N LEU A 111 14.91 7.31 -2.53
CA LEU A 111 15.45 6.95 -3.84
C LEU A 111 16.76 7.71 -4.12
N TRP A 112 16.77 9.03 -3.94
CA TRP A 112 17.97 9.84 -4.12
C TRP A 112 19.06 9.53 -3.08
N GLY A 113 18.69 9.18 -1.85
CA GLY A 113 19.63 8.79 -0.80
C GLY A 113 20.23 7.40 -1.01
N SER A 114 19.52 6.50 -1.68
CA SER A 114 20.01 5.17 -2.06
C SER A 114 20.92 5.17 -3.30
N ALA A 115 21.02 6.31 -3.99
CA ALA A 115 21.68 6.39 -5.28
C ALA A 115 23.21 6.47 -5.15
N ALA A 116 23.86 5.32 -5.33
CA ALA A 116 25.11 5.20 -6.09
C ALA A 116 24.85 4.85 -7.57
N GLY A 117 23.58 4.95 -8.02
CA GLY A 117 23.09 4.52 -9.34
C GLY A 117 22.75 5.67 -10.31
N PRO A 118 22.05 5.38 -11.42
CA PRO A 118 21.83 6.33 -12.50
C PRO A 118 20.86 7.47 -12.12
N ARG A 119 21.01 8.62 -12.79
CA ARG A 119 20.21 9.81 -12.51
C ARG A 119 18.81 9.64 -13.09
N PHE A 120 17.86 9.26 -12.22
CA PHE A 120 16.46 9.11 -12.62
C PHE A 120 15.83 10.44 -13.04
N GLU A 121 15.09 10.41 -14.15
CA GLU A 121 14.26 11.50 -14.60
C GLU A 121 12.90 11.47 -13.89
N LYS A 122 12.50 12.63 -13.36
CA LYS A 122 11.27 12.81 -12.59
C LYS A 122 10.10 13.15 -13.51
N GLU A 123 9.00 12.43 -13.38
CA GLU A 123 7.71 12.82 -13.93
C GLU A 123 6.69 13.02 -12.80
N VAL A 124 6.16 14.25 -12.69
CA VAL A 124 5.10 14.57 -11.71
C VAL A 124 3.74 14.38 -12.37
N LEU A 125 2.90 13.58 -11.73
CA LEU A 125 1.52 13.37 -12.14
C LEU A 125 0.60 14.22 -11.27
N GLU A 126 -0.37 14.89 -11.88
CA GLU A 126 -1.45 15.54 -11.15
C GLU A 126 -2.61 14.55 -10.96
N GLY A 127 -2.91 14.23 -9.71
CA GLY A 127 -4.19 13.59 -9.37
C GLY A 127 -5.31 14.62 -9.54
N ARG A 128 -6.33 14.31 -10.36
CA ARG A 128 -7.50 15.17 -10.51
C ARG A 128 -8.17 15.30 -9.14
N ARG A 129 -7.97 16.44 -8.48
CA ARG A 129 -8.54 16.75 -7.15
C ARG A 129 -10.05 16.93 -7.33
N ILE A 130 -10.84 15.86 -7.23
CA ILE A 130 -12.30 15.99 -7.16
C ILE A 130 -12.57 16.80 -5.88
N ARG A 131 -13.11 18.00 -6.04
CA ARG A 131 -13.49 18.81 -4.88
C ARG A 131 -14.74 18.16 -4.31
N TYR A 132 -14.73 17.86 -3.01
CA TYR A 132 -15.90 17.35 -2.27
C TYR A 132 -17.17 18.21 -2.44
N VAL A 133 -17.02 19.45 -2.92
CA VAL A 133 -18.12 20.39 -3.21
C VAL A 133 -19.08 19.84 -4.28
N ASP A 134 -18.62 18.96 -5.18
CA ASP A 134 -19.47 18.43 -6.25
C ASP A 134 -20.44 17.32 -5.79
N TRP A 135 -20.32 16.82 -4.55
CA TRP A 135 -21.25 15.82 -4.01
C TRP A 135 -22.30 16.39 -3.06
N LEU A 136 -22.11 17.61 -2.54
CA LEU A 136 -22.94 18.13 -1.44
C LEU A 136 -24.18 18.92 -1.88
N LEU A 137 -24.36 19.21 -3.17
CA LEU A 137 -25.51 19.99 -3.66
C LEU A 137 -26.06 19.50 -5.01
N PRO A 138 -26.78 18.37 -5.06
CA PRO A 138 -27.63 18.06 -6.20
C PRO A 138 -28.86 19.00 -6.15
N GLY A 139 -28.81 20.14 -6.84
CA GLY A 139 -30.01 20.92 -7.17
C GLY A 139 -30.07 22.38 -6.70
N VAL A 140 -29.13 23.23 -7.12
CA VAL A 140 -29.37 24.69 -7.18
C VAL A 140 -29.09 25.19 -8.60
N LEU A 141 -30.10 25.06 -9.45
CA LEU A 141 -30.38 25.94 -10.58
C LEU A 141 -31.88 26.19 -10.58
#